data_AF-A0A2C9LQK5-F1
#
_entry.id   AF-A0A2C9LQK5-F1
#
_cell.length_a   1.000
_cell.length_b   1.000
_cell.length_c   1.000
_cell.angle_alpha   90.00
_cell.angle_beta   90.00
_cell.angle_gamma   90.00
#
_symmetry.space_group_name_H-M   'P 1'
#
loop_
_entity.id
_entity.type
_entity.pdbx_description
1 polymer ?
#
loop_
_entity_poly.entity_id
_entity_poly.type
_entity_poly.pdbx_seq_one_letter_code
_entity_poly.pdbx_strand_id
1 'polypeptide(L)'
;MSKAIYDVIVIGAGIEGSSSAYNLAKRGKKVLLLEQFPLPHSRGSSHGQSRITRYAYADEFYVRMMVDAFPMWAELERESGENFFV
;
A
#
# COMPACT_ATOMS: atom_id res chain seq x y z
N MET A 1 -27.84 12.70 11.41
CA MET A 1 -26.75 11.72 11.24
C MET A 1 -25.64 12.07 12.23
N SER A 2 -25.15 11.12 13.03
CA SER A 2 -23.97 11.36 13.87
C SER A 2 -22.71 11.37 12.99
N LYS A 3 -21.80 12.29 13.25
CA LYS A 3 -20.53 12.38 12.52
C LYS A 3 -19.63 11.24 13.00
N ALA A 4 -19.17 10.39 12.07
CA ALA A 4 -18.18 9.38 12.41
C ALA A 4 -16.82 10.04 12.66
N ILE A 5 -16.19 9.72 13.80
CA ILE A 5 -14.81 10.09 14.12
C ILE A 5 -13.89 8.97 13.64
N TYR A 6 -12.81 9.33 12.96
CA TYR A 6 -11.74 8.45 12.50
C TYR A 6 -10.42 8.94 13.08
N ASP A 7 -9.47 8.02 13.32
CA ASP A 7 -8.12 8.37 13.76
C ASP A 7 -7.30 8.94 12.60
N VAL A 8 -7.49 8.38 11.39
CA VAL A 8 -6.80 8.77 10.17
C VAL A 8 -7.75 8.73 8.98
N ILE A 9 -7.66 9.73 8.12
CA ILE A 9 -8.31 9.75 6.81
C ILE A 9 -7.21 9.74 5.75
N VAL A 10 -7.27 8.75 4.85
CA VAL A 10 -6.37 8.61 3.70
C VAL A 10 -7.14 9.00 2.44
N ILE A 11 -6.58 9.93 1.67
CA ILE A 11 -7.18 10.42 0.41
C ILE A 11 -6.41 9.83 -0.77
N GLY A 12 -7.10 9.03 -1.58
CA GLY A 12 -6.57 8.25 -2.68
C GLY A 12 -6.32 6.78 -2.29
N ALA A 13 -6.95 5.84 -3.00
CA ALA A 13 -6.80 4.40 -2.80
C ALA A 13 -5.90 3.73 -3.85
N GLY A 14 -4.91 4.47 -4.35
CA GLY A 14 -3.77 3.88 -5.06
C GLY A 14 -2.90 3.01 -4.14
N ILE A 15 -1.77 2.50 -4.65
CA ILE A 15 -0.92 1.56 -3.90
C ILE A 15 -0.42 2.15 -2.55
N GLU A 16 0.01 3.41 -2.54
CA GLU A 16 0.51 4.08 -1.34
C GLU A 16 -0.60 4.30 -0.29
N GLY A 17 -1.77 4.76 -0.73
CA GLY A 17 -2.90 5.01 0.16
C GLY A 17 -3.48 3.72 0.72
N SER A 18 -3.61 2.69 -0.12
CA SER A 18 -4.06 1.35 0.30
C SER A 18 -3.07 0.71 1.27
N SER A 19 -1.76 0.77 1.00
CA SER A 19 -0.72 0.28 1.90
C SER A 19 -0.73 1.02 3.25
N SER A 20 -0.87 2.36 3.22
CA SER A 20 -0.97 3.18 4.42
C SER A 20 -2.19 2.81 5.26
N ALA A 21 -3.37 2.73 4.63
CA ALA A 21 -4.61 2.38 5.31
C ALA A 21 -4.56 0.97 5.89
N TYR A 22 -4.03 0.00 5.13
CA TYR A 22 -3.82 -1.38 5.57
C TYR A 22 -2.96 -1.44 6.83
N ASN A 23 -1.77 -0.86 6.80
CA ASN A 23 -0.83 -0.91 7.93
C ASN A 23 -1.35 -0.15 9.16
N LEU A 24 -2.05 0.97 8.97
CA LEU A 24 -2.67 1.71 10.07
C LEU A 24 -3.83 0.92 10.71
N ALA A 25 -4.68 0.29 9.90
CA ALA A 25 -5.76 -0.55 10.38
C ALA A 25 -5.23 -1.78 11.12
N LYS A 26 -4.18 -2.43 10.61
CA LYS A 26 -3.48 -3.55 11.27
C LYS A 26 -2.92 -3.17 12.64
N ARG A 27 -2.57 -1.90 12.85
CA ARG A 27 -2.14 -1.33 14.14
C ARG A 27 -3.30 -0.83 15.01
N GLY A 28 -4.55 -1.20 14.69
CA GLY A 28 -5.75 -0.91 15.47
C GLY A 28 -6.31 0.50 15.30
N LYS A 29 -5.90 1.25 14.27
CA LYS A 29 -6.46 2.58 13.98
C LYS A 29 -7.79 2.47 13.24
N LYS A 30 -8.74 3.35 13.56
CA LYS A 30 -9.97 3.53 12.80
C LYS A 30 -9.69 4.42 11.58
N VAL A 31 -9.48 3.80 10.43
CA VAL A 31 -9.08 4.49 9.19
C VAL A 31 -10.27 4.65 8.24
N LEU A 32 -10.40 5.83 7.63
CA LEU A 32 -11.23 6.05 6.45
C LEU A 32 -10.35 6.17 5.22
N LEU A 33 -10.52 5.29 4.24
CA LEU A 33 -9.87 5.38 2.94
C LEU A 33 -10.89 5.91 1.91
N LEU A 34 -10.56 7.02 1.25
CA LEU A 34 -11.42 7.65 0.24
C LEU A 34 -10.77 7.58 -1.13
N GLU A 35 -11.55 7.24 -2.14
CA GLU A 35 -11.15 7.26 -3.54
C GLU A 35 -12.23 7.95 -4.37
N GLN A 36 -11.80 8.79 -5.32
CA GLN A 36 -12.70 9.57 -6.18
C GLN A 36 -13.26 8.72 -7.34
N PHE A 37 -12.65 7.57 -7.65
CA PHE A 37 -13.05 6.68 -8.74
C PHE A 37 -13.45 5.27 -8.25
N PRO A 38 -14.31 4.54 -8.97
CA PRO A 38 -14.52 3.12 -8.72
C PRO A 38 -13.20 2.32 -8.90
N LEU A 39 -12.90 1.41 -7.97
CA LEU A 39 -11.72 0.55 -8.03
C LEU A 39 -12.03 -0.78 -8.74
N PRO A 40 -11.08 -1.39 -9.46
CA PRO A 40 -9.82 -0.77 -9.91
C PRO A 40 -10.06 0.22 -11.07
N HIS A 41 -9.17 1.20 -11.23
CA HIS A 41 -9.21 2.16 -12.35
C HIS A 41 -7.84 2.44 -12.96
N SER A 42 -7.83 2.94 -14.20
CA SER A 42 -6.63 3.32 -14.95
C SER A 42 -6.26 4.82 -14.88
N ARG A 43 -6.93 5.59 -14.03
CA ARG A 43 -6.77 7.06 -13.94
C ARG A 43 -5.66 7.55 -13.00
N GLY A 44 -4.73 6.67 -12.60
CA GLY A 44 -3.60 7.02 -11.71
C GLY A 44 -2.43 6.05 -11.85
N SER A 45 -1.32 6.28 -11.15
CA SER A 45 -0.04 5.61 -11.45
C SER A 45 0.08 4.13 -11.04
N SER A 46 -0.91 3.56 -10.35
CA SER A 46 -0.90 2.16 -9.89
C SER A 46 -1.58 1.18 -10.85
N HIS A 47 -2.05 1.64 -12.03
CA HIS A 47 -2.73 0.79 -13.00
C HIS A 47 -1.79 -0.17 -13.75
N GLY A 48 -2.34 -1.14 -14.48
CA GLY A 48 -1.55 -2.12 -15.23
C GLY A 48 -1.12 -3.31 -14.37
N GLN A 49 -0.56 -4.33 -15.01
CA GLN A 49 -0.43 -5.65 -14.38
C GLN A 49 0.84 -5.85 -13.54
N SER A 50 1.92 -5.15 -13.85
CA SER A 50 3.22 -5.38 -13.20
C SER A 50 4.00 -4.10 -12.97
N ARG A 51 4.94 -4.17 -12.01
CA ARG A 51 5.95 -3.15 -11.73
C ARG A 51 7.28 -3.82 -11.41
N ILE A 52 8.37 -3.15 -11.74
CA ILE A 52 9.71 -3.59 -11.39
C ILE A 52 9.96 -3.27 -9.91
N THR A 53 10.34 -4.27 -9.14
CA THR A 53 10.98 -4.12 -7.81
C THR A 53 12.46 -4.47 -7.95
N ARG A 54 13.35 -3.74 -7.27
CA ARG A 54 14.81 -3.90 -7.38
C ARG A 54 15.48 -3.60 -6.06
N TYR A 55 16.55 -4.31 -5.74
CA TYR A 55 17.38 -4.03 -4.57
C TYR A 55 18.45 -2.98 -4.85
N ALA A 56 19.05 -3.03 -6.03
CA ALA A 56 20.18 -2.19 -6.39
C ALA A 56 19.75 -0.77 -6.79
N TYR A 57 20.22 0.21 -6.03
CA TYR A 57 20.10 1.64 -6.31
C TYR A 57 21.45 2.32 -6.13
N ALA A 58 21.66 3.44 -6.83
CA ALA A 58 22.88 4.25 -6.69
C ALA A 58 22.93 4.96 -5.33
N ASP A 59 21.77 5.28 -4.77
CA ASP A 59 21.62 5.93 -3.47
C ASP A 59 21.34 4.88 -2.40
N GLU A 60 22.20 4.84 -1.38
CA GLU A 60 22.14 3.93 -0.25
C GLU A 60 20.82 4.03 0.52
N PHE A 61 20.20 5.22 0.57
CA PHE A 61 18.91 5.41 1.21
C PHE A 61 17.85 4.43 0.68
N TYR A 62 17.78 4.28 -0.65
CA TYR A 62 16.85 3.36 -1.29
C TYR A 62 17.24 1.90 -1.07
N VAL A 63 18.54 1.57 -1.11
CA VAL A 63 19.01 0.21 -0.81
C VAL A 63 18.56 -0.22 0.59
N ARG A 64 18.71 0.66 1.58
CA ARG A 64 18.29 0.39 2.96
C ARG A 64 16.78 0.21 3.08
N MET A 65 15.97 0.99 2.36
CA MET A 65 14.51 0.78 2.33
C MET A 65 14.15 -0.59 1.73
N MET A 66 14.88 -1.07 0.74
CA MET A 66 14.60 -2.39 0.14
C MET A 66 14.88 -3.54 1.11
N VAL A 67 15.84 -3.41 2.02
CA VAL A 67 16.08 -4.41 3.10
C VAL A 67 14.80 -4.67 3.89
N ASP A 68 14.02 -3.63 4.17
CA ASP A 68 12.76 -3.73 4.90
C ASP A 68 11.58 -4.13 3.99
N ALA A 69 11.58 -3.69 2.72
CA ALA A 69 10.46 -3.91 1.80
C ALA A 69 10.29 -5.37 1.35
N PHE A 70 11.38 -6.10 1.10
CA PHE A 70 11.29 -7.51 0.64
C PHE A 70 10.61 -8.44 1.66
N PRO A 71 10.96 -8.41 2.96
CA PRO A 71 10.21 -9.14 3.98
C PRO A 71 8.72 -8.77 4.05
N MET A 72 8.37 -7.49 3.82
CA MET A 72 6.99 -7.03 3.83
C MET A 72 6.17 -7.61 2.66
N TRP A 73 6.79 -7.83 1.50
CA TRP A 73 6.14 -8.52 0.38
C TRP A 73 5.79 -9.97 0.74
N ALA A 74 6.73 -10.71 1.33
CA ALA A 74 6.48 -12.09 1.77
C ALA A 74 5.40 -12.18 2.86
N GLU A 75 5.34 -11.18 3.75
CA GLU A 75 4.24 -11.06 4.72
C GLU A 75 2.90 -10.81 4.01
N LEU A 76 2.85 -9.92 3.03
CA LEU A 76 1.63 -9.62 2.28
C LEU A 76 1.13 -10.82 1.47
N GLU A 77 2.01 -11.60 0.84
CA GLU A 77 1.65 -12.86 0.17
C GLU A 77 0.96 -13.81 1.15
N ARG A 78 1.57 -14.02 2.32
CA ARG A 78 1.01 -14.90 3.36
C ARG A 78 -0.36 -14.41 3.86
N GLU A 79 -0.54 -13.10 4.02
CA GLU A 79 -1.77 -12.52 4.56
C GLU A 79 -2.90 -12.45 3.54
N SER A 80 -2.57 -12.26 2.26
CA SER A 80 -3.54 -12.23 1.16
C SER A 80 -3.88 -13.63 0.63
N GLY A 81 -2.99 -14.61 0.80
CA GLY A 81 -3.10 -15.93 0.18
C GLY A 81 -2.75 -15.93 -1.31
N GLU A 82 -2.22 -14.81 -1.82
CA GLU A 82 -1.80 -14.64 -3.21
C GLU A 82 -0.28 -14.85 -3.35
N ASN A 83 0.15 -15.28 -4.54
CA ASN A 83 1.57 -15.36 -4.88
C ASN A 83 1.98 -14.15 -5.74
N PHE A 84 3.06 -13.47 -5.36
CA PHE A 84 3.65 -12.36 -6.08
C PHE A 84 5.03 -12.75 -6.61
N PHE A 85 5.41 -12.19 -7.76
CA PHE A 85 6.76 -12.33 -8.29
C PHE A 85 7.60 -11.14 -7.83
N VAL A 86 8.21 -11.26 -6.65
CA VAL A 86 9.01 -10.20 -5.99
C VAL A 86 10.46 -10.62 -5.84
#